data_AF-A0AAE7BSD3-F1
#
_entry.id   AF-A0AAE7BSD3-F1
#
_cell.length_a   1.000
_cell.length_b   1.000
_cell.length_c   1.000
_cell.angle_alpha   90.00
_cell.angle_beta   90.00
_cell.angle_gamma   90.00
#
_symmetry.space_group_name_H-M   'P 1'
#
loop_
_entity.id
_entity.type
_entity.pdbx_description
1 polymer ?
#
loop_
_entity_poly.entity_id
_entity_poly.type
_entity_poly.pdbx_seq_one_letter_code
_entity_poly.pdbx_strand_id
1 'polypeptide(L)' 'MGFDLTPVFQIAGVGFIVAIIQTVLKASGKEDIAQWATLVGFIIVLFMVAHYLGDLFTEVKRVFLFN' A
#
# COMPACT_ATOMS: atom_id res chain seq x y z
N MET A 1 24.06 -9.23 2.86
CA MET A 1 22.63 -9.00 3.16
C MET A 1 22.11 -7.98 2.18
N GLY A 2 21.38 -8.41 1.15
CA GLY A 2 20.67 -7.48 0.27
C GLY A 2 19.45 -6.95 1.02
N PHE A 3 19.22 -5.64 0.95
CA PHE A 3 17.95 -5.08 1.38
C PHE A 3 16.85 -5.71 0.53
N ASP A 4 15.86 -6.35 1.16
CA ASP A 4 14.68 -6.83 0.46
C ASP A 4 13.80 -5.62 0.12
N LEU A 5 13.86 -5.20 -1.14
CA LEU A 5 13.10 -4.06 -1.67
C LEU A 5 11.69 -4.49 -2.12
N THR A 6 11.34 -5.77 -2.02
CA THR A 6 10.04 -6.30 -2.47
C THR A 6 8.86 -5.52 -1.88
N PRO A 7 8.81 -5.19 -0.57
CA PRO A 7 7.72 -4.41 0.00
C PRO A 7 7.57 -3.02 -0.63
N VAL A 8 8.69 -2.36 -0.92
CA VAL A 8 8.70 -1.02 -1.53
C VAL A 8 8.18 -1.09 -2.97
N PHE A 9 8.61 -2.09 -3.73
CA PHE A 9 8.11 -2.30 -5.09
C PHE A 9 6.62 -2.64 -5.13
N GLN A 10 6.11 -3.41 -4.17
CA GLN A 10 4.68 -3.71 -4.07
C GLN A 10 3.86 -2.45 -3.79
N ILE A 11 4.28 -1.61 -2.84
CA ILE A 11 3.62 -0.33 -2.54
C ILE A 11 3.65 0.60 -3.76
N ALA A 12 4.81 0.72 -4.43
CA ALA A 12 4.95 1.54 -5.62
C ALA A 12 4.05 1.05 -6.77
N GLY A 13 3.92 -0.27 -6.94
CA GLY A 13 3.03 -0.88 -7.93
C GLY A 13 1.56 -0.53 -7.70
N VAL A 14 1.10 -0.58 -6.45
CA VAL A 14 -0.26 -0.15 -6.09
C VAL A 14 -0.46 1.33 -6.42
N GLY A 15 0.49 2.19 -6.04
CA GLY A 15 0.44 3.62 -6.35
C GLY A 15 0.37 3.91 -7.86
N PHE A 16 1.16 3.19 -8.65
CA PHE A 16 1.14 3.30 -10.11
C PHE A 16 -0.22 2.91 -10.72
N ILE A 17 -0.80 1.79 -10.27
CA ILE A 17 -2.12 1.33 -10.75
C ILE A 17 -3.21 2.36 -10.39
N VAL A 18 -3.19 2.89 -9.17
CA VAL A 18 -4.14 3.91 -8.71
C VAL A 18 -4.04 5.18 -9.56
N ALA A 19 -2.82 5.61 -9.90
CA ALA A 19 -2.60 6.76 -10.78
C ALA A 19 -3.18 6.55 -12.19
N ILE A 20 -3.03 5.34 -12.76
CA ILE A 20 -3.63 4.99 -14.04
C ILE A 20 -5.16 5.05 -13.94
N ILE A 21 -5.75 4.43 -12.91
CA ILE A 21 -7.21 4.43 -12.69
C ILE A 21 -7.74 5.87 -12.57
N GLN A 22 -7.07 6.71 -11.78
CA GLN A 22 -7.44 8.12 -11.63
C GLN A 22 -7.40 8.85 -12.97
N THR A 23 -6.33 8.66 -13.76
CA THR A 23 -6.16 9.31 -15.06
C THR A 23 -7.27 8.89 -16.03
N VAL A 24 -7.59 7.61 -16.09
CA VAL A 24 -8.65 7.07 -16.96
C VAL A 24 -10.04 7.57 -16.53
N LEU A 25 -10.34 7.62 -15.23
CA LEU A 25 -11.62 8.11 -14.72
C LEU A 25 -11.80 9.61 -14.99
N LYS A 26 -10.75 10.41 -14.80
CA LYS A 26 -10.75 11.83 -15.17
C LYS A 26 -10.97 12.03 -16.67
N ALA A 27 -10.27 11.26 -17.51
CA ALA A 27 -10.45 11.31 -18.97
C ALA A 27 -11.87 10.91 -19.41
N SER A 28 -12.58 10.11 -18.61
CA SER A 28 -13.97 9.69 -18.86
C SER A 28 -15.02 10.68 -18.31
N GLY A 29 -14.60 11.83 -17.76
CA GLY A 29 -15.50 12.82 -17.15
C GLY A 29 -16.06 12.41 -15.77
N LYS A 30 -15.49 11.37 -15.14
CA LYS A 30 -15.94 10.82 -13.84
C LYS A 30 -15.03 11.30 -12.71
N GLU A 31 -14.96 12.62 -12.53
CA GLU A 31 -13.98 13.23 -11.62
C GLU A 31 -14.24 12.90 -10.14
N ASP A 32 -15.50 12.87 -9.71
CA ASP A 32 -15.86 12.46 -8.34
C ASP A 32 -15.37 11.05 -8.02
N ILE A 33 -15.58 10.10 -8.95
CA ILE A 33 -15.17 8.71 -8.80
C ILE A 33 -13.64 8.59 -8.80
N ALA A 34 -12.94 9.39 -9.61
CA ALA A 34 -11.48 9.42 -9.63
C ALA A 34 -10.90 9.82 -8.27
N GLN A 35 -11.54 10.77 -7.58
CA GLN A 35 -11.09 11.24 -6.27
C GLN A 35 -11.29 10.17 -5.18
N TRP A 36 -12.44 9.49 -5.19
CA TRP A 36 -12.67 8.34 -4.32
C TRP A 36 -11.70 7.18 -4.60
N ALA A 37 -11.39 6.91 -5.87
CA ALA A 37 -10.44 5.87 -6.25
C ALA A 37 -9.03 6.15 -5.69
N THR A 38 -8.57 7.41 -5.72
CA THR A 38 -7.30 7.80 -5.10
C THR A 38 -7.31 7.60 -3.58
N LEU A 39 -8.39 7.96 -2.89
CA LEU A 39 -8.53 7.74 -1.44
C LEU A 39 -8.51 6.25 -1.07
N VAL A 40 -9.24 5.42 -1.82
CA VAL A 40 -9.23 3.97 -1.62
C VAL A 40 -7.83 3.39 -1.85
N GLY A 41 -7.16 3.83 -2.92
CA GLY A 41 -5.78 3.45 -3.19
C GLY A 41 -4.83 3.79 -2.04
N PHE A 42 -4.98 4.98 -1.45
CA PHE A 42 -4.21 5.39 -0.28
C PHE A 42 -4.49 4.51 0.94
N ILE A 43 -5.76 4.22 1.22
CA ILE A 43 -6.15 3.34 2.33
C ILE A 43 -5.54 1.93 2.17
N ILE A 44 -5.53 1.37 0.96
CA ILE A 44 -4.91 0.06 0.69
C ILE A 44 -3.41 0.08 1.03
N VAL A 45 -2.69 1.13 0.62
CA VAL A 45 -1.27 1.28 0.97
C VAL A 45 -1.07 1.36 2.48
N LEU A 46 -1.91 2.10 3.19
CA LEU A 46 -1.85 2.16 4.66
C LEU A 46 -2.06 0.78 5.29
N PHE A 47 -2.99 -0.03 4.79
CA PHE A 47 -3.20 -1.40 5.26
C PHE A 47 -1.99 -2.31 5.01
N MET A 48 -1.31 -2.16 3.88
CA MET A 48 -0.07 -2.89 3.60
C MET A 48 1.01 -2.51 4.61
N VAL A 49 1.22 -1.22 4.85
CA VAL A 49 2.18 -0.73 5.85
C VAL A 49 1.85 -1.25 7.25
N ALA A 50 0.57 -1.25 7.62
CA ALA A 50 0.13 -1.79 8.91
C ALA A 50 0.42 -3.30 9.06
N HIS A 51 0.25 -4.09 7.99
CA HIS A 51 0.62 -5.51 8.00
C HIS A 51 2.12 -5.71 8.19
N TYR A 52 2.96 -4.99 7.43
CA TYR A 52 4.41 -5.07 7.61
C TYR A 52 4.83 -4.68 9.03
N LEU A 53 4.21 -3.67 9.62
CA LEU A 53 4.43 -3.32 11.03
C LEU A 53 4.01 -4.46 11.97
N GLY A 54 2.87 -5.10 11.71
CA GLY A 54 2.40 -6.27 12.46
C GLY A 54 3.37 -7.44 12.42
N ASP A 55 3.95 -7.72 11.25
CA ASP A 55 4.97 -8.75 11.07
C ASP A 55 6.24 -8.40 11.86
N LEU A 56 6.68 -7.13 11.81
CA LEU A 56 7.81 -6.66 12.61
C LEU A 56 7.56 -6.82 14.11
N PHE A 57 6.38 -6.43 14.59
CA PHE A 57 6.02 -6.63 16.00
C PHE A 57 5.98 -8.11 16.39
N THR A 58 5.52 -8.98 15.48
CA THR A 58 5.49 -10.42 15.70
C THR A 58 6.90 -10.99 15.79
N GLU A 59 7.81 -10.54 14.91
CA GLU A 59 9.22 -10.97 14.96
C GLU A 59 9.91 -10.47 16.23
N VAL A 60 9.65 -9.22 16.64
CA VAL A 60 10.13 -8.69 17.93
C VAL A 60 9.64 -9.57 19.08
N LYS A 61 8.34 -9.87 19.17
CA LYS A 61 7.80 -10.74 20.23
C LYS A 61 8.46 -12.12 20.23
N ARG A 62 8.69 -12.71 19.05
CA ARG A 62 9.35 -14.01 18.89
C ARG A 62 10.79 -13.96 19.41
N VAL A 63 11.57 -12.97 19.01
CA VAL A 63 12.98 -12.84 19.43
C VAL A 63 13.10 -12.62 20.94
N PHE A 64 12.19 -11.85 21.51
CA PHE A 64 12.18 -11.57 22.95
C PHE A 64 11.42 -12.60 23.80
N LEU A 65 10.99 -13.74 23.22
CA LEU A 65 10.28 -14.83 23.92
C LEU A 65 9.04 -14.34 24.71
N PHE A 66 8.38 -13.28 24.24
CA PHE A 66 7.07 -12.89 24.77
C PHE A 66 6.03 -13.84 24.17
N ASN A 67 5.73 -14.91 24.89
CA ASN A 67 4.68 -15.87 24.54
C ASN A 67 3.28 -15.26 24.68
#